data_AF-A0A1F6WQI1-F1
#
_entry.id   AF-A0A1F6WQI1-F1
#
_cell.length_a   1.000
_cell.length_b   1.000
_cell.length_c   1.000
_cell.angle_alpha   90.00
_cell.angle_beta   90.00
_cell.angle_gamma   90.00
#
_symmetry.space_group_name_H-M   'P 1'
#
loop_
_entity.id
_entity.type
_entity.pdbx_description
1 polymer ?
#
loop_
_entity_poly.entity_id
_entity_poly.type
_entity_poly.pdbx_seq_one_letter_code
_entity_poly.pdbx_strand_id
1 'polypeptide(L)'
;MIIATSSILIITLVAWIARKKLLLQICPICAGVFLTWLWMFLAMTFGQLSVSDYQLPIAILMGGTVVGLMSKLDKYIKQKFIILWKVIFVALGFIIMYSLVSSNWMVFLIALALEIIFILVFKIRGITQGTQDPNQLKTLEEEMKNCC
;
A
#
# COMPACT_ATOMS: atom_id res chain seq x y z
N MET A 1 -14.89 7.29 -19.60
CA MET A 1 -14.23 6.00 -19.95
C MET A 1 -12.97 6.18 -20.78
N ILE A 2 -13.01 6.76 -21.99
CA ILE A 2 -11.81 7.01 -22.84
C ILE A 2 -10.80 8.00 -22.18
N ILE A 3 -11.30 9.00 -21.45
CA ILE A 3 -10.47 9.95 -20.71
C ILE A 3 -9.76 9.27 -19.53
N ALA A 4 -10.42 8.30 -18.88
CA ALA A 4 -9.81 7.54 -17.79
C ALA A 4 -8.71 6.60 -18.31
N THR A 5 -8.96 5.88 -19.41
CA THR A 5 -7.94 5.00 -20.02
C THR A 5 -6.76 5.77 -20.61
N SER A 6 -7.00 6.91 -21.28
CA SER A 6 -5.92 7.77 -21.77
C SER A 6 -5.11 8.39 -20.63
N SER A 7 -5.76 8.80 -19.54
CA SER A 7 -5.07 9.33 -18.35
C SER A 7 -4.22 8.26 -17.65
N ILE A 8 -4.71 7.02 -17.54
CA ILE A 8 -3.90 5.89 -17.04
C ILE A 8 -2.67 5.67 -17.93
N LEU A 9 -2.84 5.71 -19.26
CA LEU A 9 -1.74 5.52 -20.22
C LEU A 9 -0.69 6.62 -20.12
N ILE A 10 -1.12 7.88 -20.03
CA ILE A 10 -0.24 9.06 -19.91
C ILE A 10 0.47 9.05 -18.56
N ILE A 11 -0.23 8.77 -17.46
CA ILE A 11 0.37 8.76 -16.13
C ILE A 11 1.33 7.57 -15.97
N THR A 12 1.05 6.44 -16.63
CA THR A 12 1.99 5.30 -16.71
C THR A 12 3.26 5.67 -17.47
N LEU A 13 3.14 6.43 -18.58
CA LEU A 13 4.27 6.96 -19.35
C LEU A 13 5.10 7.98 -18.55
N VAL A 14 4.45 8.90 -17.84
CA VAL A 14 5.11 9.90 -16.99
C VAL A 14 5.79 9.24 -15.79
N ALA A 15 5.16 8.24 -15.17
CA ALA A 15 5.76 7.45 -14.08
C ALA A 15 6.96 6.61 -14.58
N TRP A 16 6.93 6.16 -15.84
CA TRP A 16 8.08 5.50 -16.48
C TRP A 16 9.25 6.47 -16.73
N ILE A 17 8.96 7.72 -17.10
CA ILE A 17 9.97 8.76 -17.29
C ILE A 17 10.54 9.23 -15.94
N ALA A 18 9.70 9.42 -14.92
CA ALA A 18 10.12 9.74 -13.56
C ALA A 18 10.98 8.63 -12.93
N ARG A 19 10.75 7.37 -13.35
CA ARG A 19 11.57 6.19 -13.02
C ARG A 19 13.05 6.35 -13.40
N LYS A 20 13.37 7.13 -14.43
CA LYS A 20 14.76 7.38 -14.83
C LYS A 20 15.49 8.35 -13.88
N LYS A 21 14.74 9.11 -13.07
CA LYS A 21 15.29 10.20 -12.24
C LYS A 21 15.27 9.94 -10.73
N LEU A 22 14.42 9.04 -10.23
CA LEU A 22 14.23 8.84 -8.78
C LEU A 22 14.74 7.49 -8.29
N LEU A 23 15.89 7.54 -7.63
CA LEU A 23 16.64 6.48 -6.95
C LEU A 23 15.97 5.97 -5.64
N LEU A 24 14.63 5.85 -5.62
CA LEU A 24 13.88 5.51 -4.40
C LEU A 24 13.64 3.99 -4.28
N GLN A 25 13.87 3.42 -3.09
CA GLN A 25 13.59 2.01 -2.73
C GLN A 25 12.08 1.67 -2.62
N ILE A 26 11.21 2.45 -3.26
CA ILE A 26 9.76 2.25 -3.25
C ILE A 26 9.36 1.65 -4.59
N CYS A 27 8.46 0.65 -4.58
CA CYS A 27 8.00 0.04 -5.82
C CYS A 27 7.43 1.14 -6.72
N PRO A 28 8.00 1.36 -7.91
CA PRO A 28 7.64 2.49 -8.77
C PRO A 28 6.18 2.42 -9.21
N ILE A 29 5.62 1.21 -9.27
CA ILE A 29 4.21 0.98 -9.56
C ILE A 29 3.34 1.50 -8.39
N CYS A 30 3.70 1.19 -7.15
CA CYS A 30 2.95 1.68 -5.98
C CYS A 30 2.99 3.22 -5.87
N ALA A 31 4.15 3.83 -6.13
CA ALA A 31 4.28 5.29 -6.16
C ALA A 31 3.46 5.92 -7.29
N GLY A 32 3.49 5.32 -8.49
CA GLY A 32 2.71 5.78 -9.64
C GLY A 32 1.20 5.70 -9.38
N VAL A 33 0.71 4.57 -8.88
CA VAL A 33 -0.71 4.39 -8.53
C VAL A 33 -1.14 5.40 -7.48
N PHE A 34 -0.35 5.61 -6.42
CA PHE A 34 -0.63 6.60 -5.39
C PHE A 34 -0.76 8.02 -5.95
N LEU A 35 0.22 8.43 -6.75
CA LEU A 35 0.27 9.78 -7.33
C LEU A 35 -0.87 10.01 -8.33
N THR A 36 -1.24 8.96 -9.07
CA THR A 36 -2.37 8.97 -10.02
C THR A 36 -3.67 9.31 -9.32
N TRP A 37 -4.04 8.55 -8.28
CA TRP A 37 -5.32 8.77 -7.62
C TRP A 37 -5.30 10.04 -6.77
N LEU A 38 -4.15 10.40 -6.17
CA LEU A 38 -4.02 11.64 -5.40
C LEU A 38 -4.27 12.86 -6.29
N TRP A 39 -3.66 12.90 -7.47
CA TRP A 39 -3.87 13.96 -8.45
C TRP A 39 -5.34 14.04 -8.90
N MET A 40 -5.95 12.90 -9.23
CA MET A 40 -7.36 12.85 -9.64
C MET A 40 -8.31 13.26 -8.52
N PHE A 41 -8.02 12.87 -7.27
CA PHE A 41 -8.80 13.26 -6.10
C PHE A 41 -8.72 14.77 -5.85
N LEU A 42 -7.53 15.38 -5.95
CA LEU A 42 -7.40 16.85 -5.88
C LEU A 42 -8.21 17.53 -6.99
N ALA A 43 -8.08 17.08 -8.23
CA ALA A 43 -8.80 17.67 -9.37
C ALA A 43 -10.34 17.56 -9.22
N MET A 44 -10.83 16.50 -8.57
CA MET A 44 -12.23 16.33 -8.17
C MET A 44 -12.64 17.33 -7.09
N THR A 45 -11.82 17.55 -6.05
CA THR A 45 -12.12 18.54 -4.99
C THR A 45 -12.12 19.98 -5.47
N PHE A 46 -11.34 20.31 -6.50
CA PHE A 46 -11.32 21.63 -7.13
C PHE A 46 -12.49 21.87 -8.12
N GLY A 47 -13.40 20.91 -8.27
CA GLY A 47 -14.60 21.05 -9.11
C GLY A 47 -14.33 21.02 -10.62
N GLN A 48 -13.12 20.64 -11.05
CA GLN A 48 -12.77 20.54 -12.47
C GLN A 48 -13.22 19.23 -13.12
N LEU A 49 -13.52 18.19 -12.34
CA LEU A 49 -13.93 16.86 -12.85
C LEU A 49 -15.29 16.42 -12.30
N SER A 50 -16.09 15.79 -13.16
CA SER A 50 -17.38 15.19 -12.80
C SER A 50 -17.19 14.07 -11.76
N VAL A 51 -17.69 14.31 -10.54
CA VAL A 51 -17.60 13.40 -9.39
C VAL A 51 -18.10 11.98 -9.74
N SER A 52 -19.17 11.85 -10.53
CA SER A 52 -19.79 10.57 -10.84
C SER A 52 -18.92 9.64 -11.68
N ASP A 53 -18.09 10.17 -12.58
CA ASP A 53 -17.38 9.35 -13.57
C ASP A 53 -16.02 8.86 -13.07
N TYR A 54 -15.42 9.60 -12.13
CA TYR A 54 -14.05 9.37 -11.67
C TYR A 54 -13.98 8.76 -10.26
N GLN A 55 -15.09 8.71 -9.52
CA GLN A 55 -15.15 8.08 -8.21
C GLN A 55 -14.78 6.58 -8.24
N LEU A 56 -15.28 5.83 -9.22
CA LEU A 56 -15.00 4.40 -9.39
C LEU A 56 -13.51 4.12 -9.69
N PRO A 57 -12.88 4.75 -10.70
CA PRO A 57 -11.45 4.60 -10.96
C PRO A 57 -10.56 4.95 -9.75
N ILE A 58 -10.88 6.05 -9.05
CA ILE A 58 -10.13 6.48 -7.86
C ILE A 58 -10.25 5.42 -6.75
N ALA A 59 -11.44 4.90 -6.50
CA ALA A 59 -11.65 3.87 -5.49
C ALA A 59 -10.86 2.58 -5.78
N ILE A 60 -10.80 2.15 -7.05
CA ILE A 60 -10.01 0.98 -7.46
C ILE A 60 -8.50 1.22 -7.22
N LEU A 61 -7.98 2.40 -7.58
CA LEU A 61 -6.58 2.76 -7.38
C LEU A 61 -6.21 2.92 -5.89
N MET A 62 -7.12 3.46 -5.09
CA MET A 62 -6.97 3.52 -3.63
C MET A 62 -6.85 2.11 -3.03
N GLY A 63 -7.71 1.17 -3.46
CA GLY A 63 -7.61 -0.24 -3.05
C GLY A 63 -6.26 -0.88 -3.42
N GLY A 64 -5.76 -0.61 -4.63
CA GLY A 64 -4.43 -1.08 -5.06
C GLY A 64 -3.28 -0.53 -4.21
N THR A 65 -3.41 0.71 -3.70
CA THR A 65 -2.43 1.30 -2.79
C THR A 65 -2.43 0.59 -1.44
N VAL A 66 -3.60 0.29 -0.87
CA VAL A 66 -3.73 -0.42 0.41
C VAL A 66 -3.07 -1.80 0.33
N VAL A 67 -3.36 -2.58 -0.73
CA VAL A 67 -2.77 -3.91 -0.92
C VAL A 67 -1.25 -3.85 -1.19
N GLY A 68 -0.79 -2.82 -1.91
CA GLY A 68 0.64 -2.60 -2.13
C GLY A 68 1.39 -2.27 -0.83
N LEU A 69 0.78 -1.47 0.04
CA LEU A 69 1.34 -1.11 1.35
C LEU A 69 1.37 -2.33 2.27
N MET A 70 0.26 -3.09 2.33
CA MET A 70 0.15 -4.36 3.05
C MET A 70 1.29 -5.32 2.68
N SER A 71 1.55 -5.54 1.38
CA SER A 71 2.60 -6.47 0.93
C SER A 71 4.01 -6.02 1.35
N LYS A 72 4.25 -4.71 1.50
CA LYS A 72 5.51 -4.20 2.04
C LYS A 72 5.62 -4.39 3.55
N LEU A 73 4.53 -4.17 4.27
CA LEU A 73 4.51 -4.27 5.72
C LEU A 73 4.54 -5.73 6.22
N ASP A 74 4.14 -6.70 5.39
CA ASP A 74 4.25 -8.16 5.66
C ASP A 74 5.64 -8.55 6.18
N LYS A 75 6.70 -7.92 5.67
CA LYS A 75 8.11 -8.20 6.06
C LYS A 75 8.40 -7.94 7.53
N TYR A 76 7.58 -7.15 8.21
CA TYR A 76 7.77 -6.79 9.62
C TYR A 76 6.87 -7.60 10.57
N ILE A 77 6.06 -8.53 10.03
CA ILE A 77 5.03 -9.25 10.77
C ILE A 77 5.41 -10.74 10.90
N LYS A 78 5.16 -11.31 12.08
CA LYS A 78 5.41 -12.74 12.34
C LYS A 78 4.51 -13.61 11.46
N GLN A 79 5.07 -14.69 10.90
CA GLN A 79 4.33 -15.67 10.08
C GLN A 79 3.03 -16.15 10.73
N LYS A 80 3.04 -16.37 12.07
CA LYS A 80 1.88 -16.81 12.85
C LYS A 80 0.69 -15.85 12.78
N PHE A 81 0.95 -14.54 12.67
CA PHE A 81 -0.09 -13.50 12.66
C PHE A 81 -0.29 -12.88 11.27
N ILE A 82 0.39 -13.38 10.24
CA ILE A 82 0.42 -12.74 8.92
C ILE A 82 -0.99 -12.67 8.31
N ILE A 83 -1.76 -13.75 8.37
CA ILE A 83 -3.12 -13.79 7.79
C ILE A 83 -4.07 -12.85 8.54
N LEU A 84 -4.02 -12.85 9.88
CA LEU A 84 -4.87 -11.98 10.70
C LEU A 84 -4.54 -10.51 10.47
N TRP A 85 -3.24 -10.18 10.42
CA TRP A 85 -2.77 -8.84 10.16
C TRP A 85 -3.18 -8.35 8.76
N LYS A 86 -3.07 -9.22 7.75
CA LYS A 86 -3.50 -8.97 6.37
C LYS A 86 -4.97 -8.60 6.28
N VAL A 87 -5.85 -9.39 6.90
CA VAL A 87 -7.29 -9.17 6.85
C VAL A 87 -7.68 -7.87 7.55
N ILE A 88 -7.13 -7.62 8.75
CA ILE A 88 -7.44 -6.42 9.53
C ILE A 88 -6.93 -5.16 8.83
N PHE A 89 -5.69 -5.19 8.33
CA PHE A 89 -5.08 -4.06 7.64
C PHE A 89 -5.85 -3.71 6.37
N VAL A 90 -6.20 -4.71 5.56
CA VAL A 90 -6.98 -4.48 4.34
C VAL A 90 -8.38 -3.93 4.69
N ALA A 91 -9.08 -4.52 5.66
CA ALA A 91 -10.40 -4.05 6.07
C ALA A 91 -10.38 -2.60 6.58
N LEU A 92 -9.41 -2.24 7.42
CA LEU A 92 -9.24 -0.86 7.91
C LEU A 92 -8.88 0.10 6.77
N GLY A 93 -7.94 -0.28 5.90
CA GLY A 93 -7.55 0.53 4.75
C GLY A 93 -8.74 0.82 3.81
N PHE A 94 -9.63 -0.15 3.57
CA PHE A 94 -10.84 0.09 2.80
C PHE A 94 -11.80 1.07 3.50
N ILE A 95 -11.98 0.97 4.82
CA ILE A 95 -12.82 1.89 5.59
C ILE A 95 -12.27 3.33 5.50
N ILE A 96 -10.95 3.48 5.60
CA ILE A 96 -10.27 4.78 5.49
C ILE A 96 -10.50 5.38 4.10
N MET A 97 -10.22 4.62 3.05
CA MET A 97 -10.38 5.10 1.67
C MET A 97 -11.84 5.41 1.34
N TYR A 98 -12.78 4.58 1.79
CA TYR A 98 -14.21 4.86 1.65
C TYR A 98 -14.64 6.14 2.38
N SER A 99 -14.15 6.36 3.60
CA SER A 99 -14.48 7.56 4.39
C SER A 99 -13.91 8.83 3.75
N LEU A 100 -12.73 8.72 3.11
CA LEU A 100 -12.10 9.80 2.35
C LEU A 100 -12.95 10.20 1.13
N VAL A 101 -13.47 9.23 0.39
CA VAL A 101 -14.35 9.47 -0.77
C VAL A 101 -15.74 9.96 -0.32
N SER A 102 -16.27 9.44 0.78
CA SER A 102 -17.56 9.83 1.34
C SER A 102 -17.55 11.20 2.04
N SER A 103 -16.42 11.93 2.03
CA SER A 103 -16.23 13.22 2.70
C SER A 103 -16.53 13.21 4.22
N ASN A 104 -16.44 12.03 4.85
CA ASN A 104 -16.65 11.85 6.29
C ASN A 104 -15.31 11.99 7.02
N TRP A 105 -14.81 13.23 7.09
CA TRP A 105 -13.48 13.56 7.62
C TRP A 105 -13.24 13.07 9.06
N MET A 106 -14.26 13.06 9.91
CA MET A 106 -14.14 12.52 11.27
C MET A 106 -13.83 11.03 11.28
N VAL A 107 -14.58 10.24 10.51
CA VAL A 107 -14.37 8.78 10.43
C VAL A 107 -13.02 8.47 9.79
N PHE A 108 -12.63 9.24 8.77
CA PHE A 108 -11.31 9.14 8.15
C PHE A 108 -10.17 9.33 9.15
N LEU A 109 -10.18 10.42 9.93
CA LEU A 109 -9.12 10.71 10.90
C LEU A 109 -9.03 9.65 12.00
N ILE A 110 -10.19 9.21 12.53
CA ILE A 110 -10.23 8.18 13.57
C ILE A 110 -9.71 6.84 13.04
N ALA A 111 -10.18 6.40 11.87
CA ALA A 111 -9.77 5.14 11.28
C ALA A 111 -8.27 5.14 10.91
N LEU A 112 -7.77 6.25 10.37
CA LEU A 112 -6.36 6.43 10.04
C LEU A 112 -5.48 6.40 11.29
N ALA A 113 -5.90 7.05 12.38
CA ALA A 113 -5.19 6.97 13.65
C ALA A 113 -5.15 5.54 14.20
N LEU A 114 -6.27 4.81 14.15
CA LEU A 114 -6.35 3.41 14.58
C LEU A 114 -5.45 2.50 13.74
N GLU A 115 -5.41 2.67 12.43
CA GLU A 115 -4.55 1.89 11.54
C GLU A 115 -3.07 2.16 11.82
N ILE A 116 -2.68 3.43 12.02
CA ILE A 116 -1.30 3.77 12.40
C ILE A 116 -0.93 3.14 13.75
N ILE A 117 -1.80 3.24 14.76
CA ILE A 117 -1.57 2.61 16.07
C ILE A 117 -1.44 1.09 15.90
N PHE A 118 -2.31 0.47 15.11
CA PHE A 118 -2.27 -0.96 14.83
C PHE A 118 -0.94 -1.37 14.19
N ILE A 119 -0.49 -0.65 13.16
CA ILE A 119 0.83 -0.86 12.52
C ILE A 119 1.96 -0.71 13.55
N LEU A 120 1.94 0.35 14.37
CA LEU A 120 2.99 0.62 15.36
C LEU A 120 3.04 -0.48 16.43
N VAL A 121 1.90 -0.90 16.97
CA VAL A 121 1.81 -1.99 17.95
C VAL A 121 2.35 -3.29 17.36
N PHE A 122 1.95 -3.64 16.14
CA PHE A 122 2.43 -4.85 15.47
C PHE A 122 3.90 -4.77 15.10
N LYS A 123 4.40 -3.60 14.69
CA LYS A 123 5.82 -3.37 14.41
C LYS A 123 6.65 -3.49 15.68
N ILE A 124 6.24 -2.89 16.80
CA ILE A 124 6.94 -3.01 18.10
C ILE A 124 6.96 -4.48 18.59
N ARG A 125 5.82 -5.18 18.49
CA ARG A 125 5.71 -6.61 18.85
C ARG A 125 6.45 -7.55 17.87
N GLY A 126 6.64 -7.11 16.63
CA GLY A 126 7.40 -7.81 15.59
C GLY A 126 8.91 -7.62 15.72
N ILE A 127 9.36 -6.42 16.12
CA ILE A 127 10.77 -6.06 16.31
C ILE A 127 11.44 -6.86 17.44
N THR A 128 10.68 -7.33 18.45
CA THR A 128 11.27 -7.96 19.64
C THR A 128 12.06 -9.25 19.37
N GLN A 129 11.95 -9.88 18.19
CA GLN A 129 12.78 -11.04 17.79
C GLN A 129 13.05 -11.05 16.27
N GLY A 130 13.40 -9.89 15.70
CA GLY A 130 13.67 -9.72 14.28
C GLY A 130 15.15 -9.84 13.90
N THR A 131 15.85 -10.86 14.38
CA THR A 131 17.07 -11.33 13.73
C THR A 131 16.82 -12.80 13.45
N GLN A 132 16.67 -13.19 12.18
CA GLN A 132 16.90 -14.59 11.82
C GLN A 132 18.28 -14.92 12.41
N ASP A 133 18.32 -15.84 13.36
CA ASP A 133 19.57 -16.26 13.97
C ASP A 133 20.48 -16.73 12.82
N PRO A 134 21.61 -16.05 12.53
CA PRO A 134 22.52 -16.43 11.46
C PRO A 134 23.03 -17.88 11.64
N ASN A 135 22.89 -18.46 12.83
CA ASN A 135 23.15 -19.87 13.05
C ASN A 135 22.14 -20.78 12.31
N GLN A 136 20.85 -20.48 12.25
CA GLN A 136 19.88 -21.35 11.55
C GLN A 136 20.10 -21.40 10.03
N LEU A 137 20.54 -20.29 9.44
CA LEU A 137 20.91 -20.24 8.02
C LEU A 137 22.16 -21.09 7.75
N LYS A 138 23.14 -21.10 8.66
CA LYS A 138 24.33 -21.95 8.58
C LYS A 138 23.98 -23.44 8.77
N THR A 139 23.08 -23.76 9.68
CA THR A 139 22.63 -25.15 9.91
C THR A 139 21.92 -25.71 8.66
N LEU A 140 21.06 -24.91 8.03
CA LEU A 140 20.39 -25.30 6.77
C LEU A 140 21.38 -25.45 5.60
N GLU A 141 22.41 -24.61 5.53
CA GLU A 141 23.48 -24.72 4.52
C GLU A 141 24.32 -25.99 4.72
N GLU A 142 24.63 -26.36 5.97
CA GLU A 142 25.32 -27.60 6.32
C GLU A 142 24.47 -28.85 6.00
N GLU A 143 23.18 -28.82 6.30
CA GLU A 143 22.28 -29.94 5.98
C GLU A 143 22.15 -30.16 4.46
N MET A 144 22.15 -29.09 3.65
CA MET A 144 22.14 -29.24 2.19
C MET A 144 23.46 -29.75 1.60
N LYS A 145 24.60 -29.47 2.24
CA LYS A 145 25.91 -30.01 1.83
C LYS A 145 26.02 -31.51 2.08
N ASN A 146 25.26 -32.04 3.04
CA ASN A 146 25.25 -33.46 3.39
C ASN A 146 24.31 -34.33 2.50
N CYS A 147 23.61 -33.74 1.53
CA CYS A 147 22.76 -34.45 0.56
C CYS A 147 23.44 -34.64 -0.81
N CYS A 148 24.74 -34.93 -0.83
CA CYS A 148 25.41 -35.53 -1.99
C CYS A 148 25.28 -37.06 -1.96
#